data_AF-A0A353E372-F1
#
_entry.id   AF-A0A353E372-F1
#
_cell.length_a   1.000
_cell.length_b   1.000
_cell.length_c   1.000
_cell.angle_alpha   90.00
_cell.angle_beta   90.00
_cell.angle_gamma   90.00
#
_symmetry.space_group_name_H-M   'P 1'
#
loop_
_entity.id
_entity.type
_entity.pdbx_description
1 polymer ?
#
loop_
_entity_poly.entity_id
_entity_poly.type
_entity_poly.pdbx_seq_one_letter_code
_entity_poly.pdbx_strand_id
1 'polypeptide(L)'
;MDYNMIGTAWSLLPPIVAIALALKTKEVYSSLFIGIILGAILYCVSMGTGFEGFLIHLTNHTVGTGDDAKGYGMIHCLSDPWNVGILVFLV
;
A
#
# COMPACT_ATOMS: atom_id res chain seq x y z
N MET A 1 -2.15 16.62 -17.56
CA MET A 1 -0.78 16.38 -17.09
C MET A 1 -0.76 14.98 -16.54
N ASP A 2 -0.46 14.03 -17.42
CA ASP A 2 -0.62 12.60 -17.19
C ASP A 2 0.60 12.08 -16.41
N TYR A 3 0.60 12.28 -15.09
CA TYR A 3 1.59 11.67 -14.19
C TYR A 3 1.22 10.21 -13.93
N ASN A 4 1.23 9.38 -14.99
CA ASN A 4 0.90 7.96 -14.90
C ASN A 4 2.09 7.16 -14.33
N MET A 5 2.27 7.23 -13.01
CA MET A 5 3.30 6.49 -12.27
C MET A 5 2.86 5.05 -11.94
N ILE A 6 1.61 4.69 -12.27
CA ILE A 6 1.04 3.36 -12.13
C ILE A 6 1.41 2.53 -13.36
N GLY A 7 2.19 1.46 -13.17
CA GLY A 7 2.68 0.59 -14.26
C GLY A 7 4.00 1.00 -14.91
N THR A 8 4.68 2.04 -14.40
CA THR A 8 6.02 2.48 -14.86
C THR A 8 7.09 2.12 -13.82
N ALA A 9 8.39 2.23 -14.17
CA ALA A 9 9.54 1.95 -13.29
C ALA A 9 9.48 2.59 -11.88
N TRP A 10 8.69 3.65 -11.71
CA TRP A 10 8.43 4.30 -10.42
C TRP A 10 7.72 3.41 -9.39
N SER A 11 6.99 2.37 -9.80
CA SER A 11 6.38 1.39 -8.89
C SER A 11 7.42 0.55 -8.11
N LEU A 12 8.67 0.51 -8.57
CA LEU A 12 9.77 -0.18 -7.87
C LEU A 12 10.42 0.69 -6.79
N LEU A 13 10.13 1.99 -6.76
CA LEU A 13 10.74 2.91 -5.80
C LEU A 13 10.38 2.56 -4.34
N PRO A 14 9.12 2.26 -3.98
CA PRO A 14 8.78 1.89 -2.60
C PRO A 14 9.49 0.60 -2.12
N PRO A 15 9.54 -0.51 -2.91
CA PRO A 15 10.34 -1.69 -2.57
C PRO A 15 11.83 -1.39 -2.42
N ILE A 16 12.41 -0.59 -3.34
CA ILE A 16 13.84 -0.28 -3.31
C ILE A 16 14.18 0.52 -2.05
N VAL A 17 13.37 1.51 -1.69
CA VAL A 17 13.57 2.31 -0.47
C VAL A 17 13.44 1.43 0.78
N ALA A 18 12.45 0.53 0.83
CA ALA A 18 12.28 -0.40 1.95
C ALA A 18 13.47 -1.35 2.12
N ILE A 19 14.04 -1.86 1.02
CA ILE A 19 15.20 -2.77 1.08
C ILE A 19 16.47 -1.99 1.45
N ALA A 20 16.69 -0.82 0.85
CA ALA A 20 17.87 0.01 1.09
C ALA A 20 17.95 0.50 2.54
N LEU A 21 16.81 0.97 3.10
CA LEU A 21 16.74 1.39 4.49
C LEU A 21 16.91 0.20 5.44
N ALA A 22 16.35 -0.97 5.13
CA ALA A 22 16.47 -2.17 5.98
C ALA A 22 17.92 -2.64 6.07
N LEU A 23 18.68 -2.58 4.97
CA LEU A 23 20.09 -2.93 4.96
C LEU A 23 20.97 -1.94 5.73
N LYS A 24 20.61 -0.64 5.74
CA LYS A 24 21.34 0.39 6.48
C LYS A 24 21.04 0.41 7.97
N THR A 25 19.78 0.28 8.37
CA THR A 25 19.36 0.43 9.78
C THR A 25 19.29 -0.90 10.53
N LYS A 26 19.39 -2.05 9.84
CA LYS A 26 19.20 -3.40 10.41
C LYS A 26 17.82 -3.61 11.08
N GLU A 27 16.92 -2.64 10.97
CA GLU A 27 15.56 -2.69 11.49
C GLU A 27 14.57 -2.90 10.35
N VAL A 28 14.15 -4.15 10.16
CA VAL A 28 13.29 -4.54 9.04
C VAL A 28 11.89 -3.94 9.17
N TYR A 29 11.34 -3.89 10.39
CA TYR A 29 9.98 -3.41 10.64
C TYR A 29 9.83 -1.91 10.34
N SER A 30 10.75 -1.08 10.87
CA SER A 30 10.73 0.36 10.67
C SER A 30 10.94 0.73 9.20
N SER A 31 11.83 0.00 8.51
CA SER A 31 12.08 0.19 7.09
C SER A 31 10.89 -0.20 6.19
N LEU A 32 10.21 -1.32 6.53
CA LEU A 32 9.00 -1.74 5.83
C LEU A 32 7.89 -0.69 5.96
N PHE A 33 7.72 -0.13 7.15
CA PHE A 33 6.71 0.91 7.42
C PHE A 33 6.95 2.16 6.56
N ILE A 34 8.19 2.62 6.48
CA ILE A 34 8.57 3.76 5.64
C ILE A 34 8.31 3.48 4.16
N GLY A 35 8.61 2.26 3.67
CA GLY A 35 8.30 1.85 2.30
C GLY A 35 6.81 1.88 1.98
N ILE A 36 5.95 1.43 2.91
CA ILE A 36 4.49 1.46 2.75
C ILE A 36 3.97 2.90 2.68
N ILE A 37 4.45 3.79 3.55
CA ILE A 37 4.10 5.22 3.51
C ILE A 37 4.50 5.84 2.18
N LEU A 38 5.72 5.55 1.72
CA LEU A 38 6.26 6.12 0.49
C LEU A 38 5.52 5.63 -0.76
N GLY A 39 5.06 4.37 -0.76
CA GLY A 39 4.17 3.82 -1.78
C GLY A 39 2.79 4.47 -1.81
N ALA A 40 2.18 4.69 -0.65
CA ALA A 40 0.89 5.37 -0.57
C ALA A 40 1.00 6.85 -0.97
N ILE A 41 2.09 7.54 -0.63
CA ILE A 41 2.35 8.92 -1.12
C ILE A 41 2.52 8.94 -2.64
N LEU A 42 3.27 7.99 -3.22
CA LEU A 42 3.43 7.88 -4.66
C LEU A 42 2.06 7.71 -5.35
N TYR A 43 1.19 6.86 -4.79
CA TYR A 43 -0.16 6.66 -5.29
C TYR A 43 -0.98 7.97 -5.28
N CYS A 44 -0.94 8.72 -4.17
CA CYS A 44 -1.62 10.03 -4.04
C CYS A 44 -1.12 11.06 -5.03
N VAL A 45 0.20 11.16 -5.17
CA VAL A 45 0.83 12.06 -6.14
C VAL A 45 0.41 11.69 -7.56
N SER A 46 0.28 10.40 -7.88
CA SER A 46 -0.17 9.92 -9.19
C SER A 46 -1.66 10.17 -9.44
N MET A 47 -2.51 10.11 -8.41
CA MET A 47 -3.95 10.33 -8.50
C MET A 47 -4.38 11.80 -8.27
N GLY A 48 -3.47 12.67 -7.84
CA GLY A 48 -3.77 14.07 -7.48
C GLY A 48 -4.69 14.21 -6.27
N THR A 49 -4.97 13.12 -5.57
CA THR A 49 -5.78 13.08 -4.36
C THR A 49 -4.83 13.27 -3.18
N GLY A 50 -5.05 14.29 -2.37
CA GLY A 50 -4.14 14.65 -1.27
C GLY A 50 -4.10 13.60 -0.14
N PHE A 51 -3.99 14.07 1.10
CA PHE A 51 -3.98 13.19 2.28
C PHE A 51 -5.20 12.25 2.38
N GLU A 52 -6.34 12.66 1.80
CA GLU A 52 -7.54 11.84 1.72
C GLU A 52 -7.34 10.59 0.84
N GLY A 53 -6.69 10.75 -0.32
CA GLY A 53 -6.31 9.63 -1.18
C GLY A 53 -5.31 8.68 -0.52
N PHE A 54 -4.47 9.21 0.39
CA PHE A 54 -3.45 8.43 1.10
C PHE A 54 -4.09 7.49 2.10
N LEU A 55 -5.03 8.03 2.89
CA LEU A 55 -5.79 7.22 3.84
C LEU A 55 -6.66 6.21 3.11
N ILE A 56 -7.36 6.60 2.05
CA ILE A 56 -8.22 5.69 1.29
C ILE A 56 -7.36 4.57 0.68
N HIS A 57 -6.18 4.89 0.14
CA HIS A 57 -5.28 3.89 -0.43
C HIS A 57 -4.79 2.87 0.62
N LEU A 58 -4.45 3.33 1.83
CA LEU A 58 -3.98 2.46 2.90
C LEU A 58 -5.10 1.66 3.58
N THR A 59 -6.27 2.26 3.73
CA THR A 59 -7.36 1.68 4.53
C THR A 59 -8.31 0.87 3.67
N ASN A 60 -8.89 1.44 2.62
CA ASN A 60 -9.94 0.81 1.85
C ASN A 60 -9.93 1.30 0.40
N HIS A 61 -8.98 0.79 -0.37
CA HIS A 61 -8.75 1.16 -1.74
C HIS A 61 -9.40 0.17 -2.69
N THR A 62 -10.59 0.49 -3.17
CA THR A 62 -11.22 -0.32 -4.22
C THR A 62 -10.77 0.15 -5.59
N VAL A 63 -10.03 -0.69 -6.32
CA VAL A 63 -9.67 -0.44 -7.72
C VAL A 63 -10.63 -1.23 -8.61
N GLY A 64 -11.50 -0.51 -9.33
CA GLY A 64 -12.49 -1.06 -10.25
C GLY A 64 -13.91 -0.54 -9.99
N THR A 65 -14.72 -0.49 -11.05
CA THR A 65 -16.17 -0.19 -11.00
C THR A 65 -16.89 -1.42 -11.55
N GLY A 66 -17.63 -2.14 -10.70
CA GLY A 66 -18.41 -3.33 -11.09
C GLY A 66 -18.14 -4.57 -10.21
N ASP A 67 -18.57 -5.75 -10.70
CA ASP A 67 -18.44 -7.06 -10.02
C ASP A 67 -16.97 -7.53 -9.84
N ASP A 68 -16.00 -6.85 -10.46
CA ASP A 68 -14.56 -7.15 -10.38
C ASP A 68 -13.78 -6.19 -9.46
N ALA A 69 -14.47 -5.38 -8.66
CA ALA A 69 -13.84 -4.44 -7.74
C ALA A 69 -12.97 -5.18 -6.71
N LYS A 70 -11.66 -5.08 -6.86
CA LYS A 70 -10.68 -5.65 -5.94
C LYS A 70 -10.40 -4.60 -4.87
N GLY A 71 -10.80 -4.91 -3.63
CA GLY A 71 -10.35 -4.16 -2.48
C GLY A 71 -8.86 -4.38 -2.29
N TYR A 72 -8.12 -3.30 -2.08
CA TYR A 72 -6.74 -3.31 -1.65
C TYR A 72 -6.67 -2.42 -0.41
N GLY A 73 -5.86 -2.78 0.57
CA GLY A 73 -5.74 -2.02 1.81
C GLY A 73 -5.85 -2.89 3.05
N MET A 74 -5.45 -2.31 4.18
CA MET A 74 -5.35 -3.03 5.44
C MET A 74 -6.71 -3.51 5.95
N ILE A 75 -7.77 -2.71 5.82
CA ILE A 75 -9.10 -3.10 6.28
C ILE A 75 -9.66 -4.23 5.42
N HIS A 76 -9.42 -4.23 4.10
CA HIS A 76 -9.93 -5.28 3.22
C HIS A 76 -9.35 -6.65 3.58
N CYS A 77 -8.02 -6.75 3.68
CA CYS A 77 -7.34 -7.98 4.07
C CYS A 77 -7.70 -8.49 5.48
N LEU A 78 -8.13 -7.59 6.38
CA LEU A 78 -8.62 -7.94 7.72
C LEU A 78 -10.11 -8.29 7.74
N SER A 79 -10.90 -7.73 6.82
CA SER A 79 -12.34 -7.93 6.71
C SER A 79 -12.71 -9.17 5.90
N ASP A 80 -11.77 -9.72 5.13
CA ASP A 80 -12.02 -10.93 4.35
C ASP A 80 -12.15 -12.15 5.28
N PRO A 81 -13.29 -12.86 5.25
CA PRO A 81 -13.53 -14.03 6.11
C PRO A 81 -12.48 -15.14 5.96
N TRP A 82 -11.83 -15.21 4.81
CA TRP A 82 -10.77 -16.17 4.53
C TRP A 82 -9.45 -15.82 5.21
N ASN A 83 -9.13 -14.52 5.31
CA ASN A 83 -7.87 -14.03 5.85
C ASN A 83 -7.97 -13.80 7.37
N VAL A 84 -9.14 -13.40 7.87
CA VAL A 84 -9.38 -13.10 9.29
C VAL A 84 -9.19 -14.33 10.20
N GLY A 85 -9.33 -15.54 9.66
CA GLY A 85 -9.18 -16.80 10.42
C GLY A 85 -7.83 -16.94 11.12
N ILE A 86 -6.76 -16.34 10.58
CA ILE A 86 -5.42 -16.39 11.19
C ILE A 86 -5.33 -15.62 12.52
N LEU A 87 -6.17 -14.61 12.73
CA LEU A 87 -6.14 -13.77 13.95
C LEU A 87 -6.63 -14.53 15.18
N VAL A 88 -7.52 -15.52 15.01
CA VAL A 88 -8.01 -16.39 16.10
C VAL A 88 -6.94 -17.40 16.55
N PHE A 89 -5.95 -17.69 15.72
CA PHE A 89 -4.83 -18.58 16.05
C PHE A 89 -3.56 -17.84 16.48
N LEU A 90 -3.49 -16.51 16.26
CA LEU A 90 -2.39 -15.65 16.67
C LEU A 90 -2.56 -15.12 18.10
N VAL A 91 -3.77 -15.16 18.65
CA VAL A 91 -4.08 -14.75 20.04
C VAL A 91 -3.61 -15.78 21.05
#